data_AF-A0A764KT96-F1
#
_entry.id   AF-A0A764KT96-F1
#
_cell.length_a   1.000
_cell.length_b   1.000
_cell.length_c   1.000
_cell.angle_alpha   90.00
_cell.angle_beta   90.00
_cell.angle_gamma   90.00
#
_symmetry.space_group_name_H-M   'P 1'
#
loop_
_entity.id
_entity.type
_entity.pdbx_description
1 polymer ?
#
loop_
_entity_poly.entity_id
_entity_poly.type
_entity_poly.pdbx_seq_one_letter_code
_entity_poly.pdbx_strand_id
1 'polypeptide(L)'
;MKKLLIATSVVIGLSASAQAVESTAVLKLTGVLTNGACIPELSGGGVVDFGTKAVSDLLPTETNQLGYKDVTLTIQCLAPSKVGWTVTDNHPDSVTSLTIVDATFKHQDNRIPNYQLGLGKTAGGINIGSFGLSTDLNNTTADGTQTKMVASSSNIPDTWAISGNEFVALT
;
A
#
# COMPACT_ATOMS: atom_id res chain seq x y z
N MET A 1 16.55 -42.96 95.59
CA MET A 1 15.64 -42.20 96.46
C MET A 1 15.14 -40.98 95.71
N LYS A 2 13.80 -40.86 95.60
CA LYS A 2 12.94 -39.68 95.43
C LYS A 2 13.34 -38.57 94.43
N LYS A 3 12.58 -38.46 93.32
CA LYS A 3 11.55 -37.42 92.99
C LYS A 3 12.20 -36.12 92.45
N LEU A 4 11.78 -35.48 91.35
CA LEU A 4 10.48 -34.83 91.12
C LEU A 4 10.35 -34.33 89.65
N LEU A 5 9.10 -34.35 89.15
CA LEU A 5 8.42 -33.41 88.22
C LEU A 5 8.93 -33.29 86.76
N ILE A 6 8.21 -33.83 85.76
CA ILE A 6 6.96 -33.34 85.10
C ILE A 6 7.13 -31.95 84.46
N ALA A 7 7.28 -31.95 83.13
CA ALA A 7 6.90 -30.82 82.27
C ALA A 7 6.20 -31.37 81.03
N THR A 8 4.92 -31.03 80.94
CA THR A 8 3.95 -31.41 79.93
C THR A 8 4.14 -30.58 78.68
N SER A 9 4.23 -31.19 77.50
CA SER A 9 3.97 -30.50 76.24
C SER A 9 3.31 -31.46 75.25
N VAL A 10 1.99 -31.31 75.18
CA VAL A 10 1.12 -31.83 74.14
C VAL A 10 1.51 -31.17 72.82
N VAL A 11 1.81 -31.95 71.79
CA VAL A 11 1.73 -31.47 70.39
C VAL A 11 0.75 -32.38 69.66
N ILE A 12 -0.44 -31.84 69.47
CA ILE A 12 -1.52 -32.39 68.64
C ILE A 12 -1.06 -32.35 67.19
N GLY A 13 -1.12 -33.49 66.51
CA GLY A 13 -0.98 -33.55 65.06
C GLY A 13 -2.11 -32.79 64.38
N LEU A 14 -1.74 -31.90 63.45
CA LEU A 14 -2.65 -31.45 62.40
C LEU A 14 -2.07 -31.91 61.07
N SER A 15 -2.70 -32.93 60.52
CA SER A 15 -2.69 -33.27 59.11
C SER A 15 -3.15 -32.05 58.31
N ALA A 16 -2.20 -31.31 57.73
CA ALA A 16 -2.50 -30.28 56.75
C ALA A 16 -3.00 -30.97 55.48
N SER A 17 -4.30 -30.95 55.28
CA SER A 17 -4.93 -31.19 53.99
C SER A 17 -4.27 -30.30 52.94
N ALA A 18 -3.82 -30.90 51.85
CA ALA A 18 -3.36 -30.20 50.66
C ALA A 18 -4.42 -29.18 50.21
N GLN A 19 -4.05 -27.90 50.20
CA GLN A 19 -4.78 -26.87 49.49
C GLN A 19 -3.89 -26.48 48.32
N ALA A 20 -3.98 -27.23 47.23
CA ALA A 20 -3.52 -26.73 45.94
C ALA A 20 -4.47 -25.57 45.57
N VAL A 21 -4.06 -24.35 45.91
CA VAL A 21 -4.69 -23.15 45.35
C VAL A 21 -4.33 -23.20 43.87
N GLU A 22 -5.28 -23.61 43.02
CA GLU A 22 -5.20 -23.34 41.58
C GLU A 22 -5.13 -21.83 41.42
N SER A 23 -3.92 -21.33 41.21
CA SER A 23 -3.70 -19.93 40.86
C SER A 23 -4.10 -19.77 39.41
N THR A 24 -5.41 -19.61 39.15
CA THR A 24 -5.89 -19.26 37.82
C THR A 24 -5.53 -17.80 37.58
N ALA A 25 -4.42 -17.56 36.89
CA ALA A 25 -4.08 -16.25 36.38
C ALA A 25 -5.15 -15.85 35.34
N VAL A 26 -5.97 -14.85 35.66
CA VAL A 26 -6.94 -14.30 34.71
C VAL A 26 -6.19 -13.33 33.79
N LEU A 27 -5.87 -13.78 32.57
CA LEU A 27 -5.40 -12.90 31.50
C LEU A 27 -6.60 -12.12 30.94
N LYS A 28 -6.76 -10.86 31.37
CA LYS A 28 -7.68 -9.92 30.72
C LYS A 28 -6.99 -9.31 29.50
N LEU A 29 -7.35 -9.79 28.31
CA LEU A 29 -6.97 -9.16 27.05
C LEU A 29 -8.05 -8.15 26.66
N THR A 30 -7.71 -6.86 26.70
CA THR A 30 -8.53 -5.81 26.09
C THR A 30 -7.94 -5.50 24.72
N GLY A 31 -8.62 -5.90 23.65
CA GLY A 31 -8.29 -5.54 22.27
C GLY A 31 -9.40 -4.69 21.68
N VAL A 32 -9.05 -3.55 21.08
CA VAL A 32 -9.98 -2.79 20.23
C VAL A 32 -9.83 -3.32 18.81
N LEU A 33 -10.90 -3.88 18.25
CA LEU A 33 -10.96 -4.23 16.83
C LEU A 33 -11.24 -2.95 16.02
N THR A 34 -10.20 -2.17 15.73
CA THR A 34 -10.31 -1.10 14.75
C THR A 34 -10.29 -1.70 13.35
N ASN A 35 -11.46 -1.81 12.71
CA ASN A 35 -11.52 -1.90 11.25
C ASN A 35 -11.15 -0.52 10.71
N GLY A 36 -9.85 -0.28 10.57
CA GLY A 36 -9.31 0.94 9.98
C GLY A 36 -9.57 0.95 8.49
N ALA A 37 -10.80 1.27 8.08
CA ALA A 37 -11.08 1.54 6.69
C ALA A 37 -10.28 2.79 6.27
N CYS A 38 -9.56 2.67 5.16
CA CYS A 38 -9.00 3.82 4.45
C CYS A 38 -9.87 4.12 3.24
N ILE A 39 -10.13 5.40 3.00
CA ILE A 39 -10.95 5.89 1.89
C ILE A 39 -9.99 6.53 0.88
N PRO A 40 -9.76 5.91 -0.27
CA PRO A 40 -9.01 6.53 -1.36
C PRO A 40 -9.90 7.52 -2.13
N GLU A 41 -9.32 8.64 -2.52
CA GLU A 41 -9.93 9.64 -3.38
C GLU A 41 -8.91 10.07 -4.44
N LEU A 42 -9.36 10.17 -5.69
CA LEU A 42 -8.60 10.76 -6.78
C LEU A 42 -9.19 12.13 -7.11
N SER A 43 -8.35 13.15 -7.19
CA SER A 43 -8.77 14.50 -7.59
C SER A 43 -9.53 14.46 -8.92
N GLY A 44 -10.59 15.26 -9.05
CA GLY A 44 -11.41 15.27 -10.27
C GLY A 44 -12.20 13.97 -10.48
N GLY A 45 -12.39 13.15 -9.45
CA GLY A 45 -13.13 11.88 -9.53
C GLY A 45 -12.38 10.79 -10.29
N GLY A 46 -11.06 10.92 -10.45
CA GLY A 46 -10.23 9.97 -11.21
C GLY A 46 -10.36 10.10 -12.74
N VAL A 47 -11.02 11.15 -13.24
CA VAL A 47 -11.15 11.39 -14.68
C VAL A 47 -10.00 12.27 -15.16
N VAL A 48 -9.18 11.73 -16.06
CA VAL A 48 -8.12 12.46 -16.76
C VAL A 48 -8.54 12.73 -18.19
N ASP A 49 -9.22 13.86 -18.41
CA ASP A 49 -9.75 14.22 -19.72
C ASP A 49 -8.75 15.09 -20.52
N PHE A 50 -8.25 14.57 -21.64
CA PHE A 50 -7.39 15.30 -22.60
C PHE A 50 -8.19 16.02 -23.70
N GLY A 51 -9.51 15.96 -23.63
CA GLY A 51 -10.45 16.51 -24.60
C GLY A 51 -10.57 15.66 -25.86
N THR A 52 -11.53 16.02 -26.71
CA THR A 52 -11.73 15.39 -28.01
C THR A 52 -10.63 15.81 -28.99
N LYS A 53 -10.08 14.85 -29.73
CA LYS A 53 -9.15 15.07 -30.85
C LYS A 53 -9.77 14.54 -32.13
N ALA A 54 -9.82 15.37 -33.18
CA ALA A 54 -10.26 14.90 -34.48
C ALA A 54 -9.11 14.12 -35.13
N VAL A 55 -9.45 13.04 -35.83
CA VAL A 55 -8.45 12.23 -36.55
C VAL A 55 -7.70 13.06 -37.60
N SER A 56 -8.35 14.09 -38.16
CA SER A 56 -7.74 15.04 -39.08
C SER A 56 -6.60 15.87 -38.48
N ASP A 57 -6.58 16.01 -37.15
CA ASP A 57 -5.57 16.79 -36.43
C ASP A 57 -4.34 15.95 -36.09
N LEU A 58 -4.42 14.63 -36.30
CA LEU A 58 -3.34 13.69 -36.03
C LEU A 58 -2.40 13.61 -37.24
N LEU A 59 -1.11 13.69 -36.95
CA LEU A 59 -0.07 13.49 -37.95
C LEU A 59 0.09 11.98 -38.21
N PRO A 60 0.00 11.51 -39.48
CA PRO A 60 -0.06 10.07 -39.79
C PRO A 60 1.17 9.26 -39.38
N THR A 61 2.32 9.92 -39.22
CA THR A 61 3.61 9.29 -38.95
C THR A 61 4.14 9.55 -37.55
N GLU A 62 3.38 10.30 -36.73
CA GLU A 62 3.81 10.68 -35.39
C GLU A 62 3.01 9.93 -34.31
N THR A 63 3.57 9.83 -33.11
CA THR A 63 2.89 9.26 -31.95
C THR A 63 1.71 10.11 -31.46
N ASN A 64 1.66 11.40 -31.85
CA ASN A 64 0.61 12.35 -31.44
C ASN A 64 0.42 12.45 -29.91
N GLN A 65 1.52 12.60 -29.16
CA GLN A 65 1.48 12.67 -27.68
C GLN A 65 0.63 13.86 -27.20
N LEU A 66 -0.27 13.60 -26.24
CA LEU A 66 -1.25 14.59 -25.73
C LEU A 66 -0.74 15.45 -24.56
N GLY A 67 0.47 15.16 -24.06
CA GLY A 67 1.04 15.77 -22.85
C GLY A 67 0.74 14.96 -21.59
N TYR A 68 0.78 15.63 -20.44
CA TYR A 68 0.51 15.04 -19.12
C TYR A 68 -0.56 15.84 -18.37
N LYS A 69 -1.16 15.18 -17.38
CA LYS A 69 -2.12 15.77 -16.43
C LYS A 69 -1.90 15.16 -15.06
N ASP A 70 -1.80 16.02 -14.07
CA ASP A 70 -1.59 15.58 -12.70
C ASP A 70 -2.92 15.18 -12.04
N VAL A 71 -2.87 14.11 -11.26
CA VAL A 71 -3.97 13.66 -10.39
C VAL A 71 -3.40 13.39 -9.02
N THR A 72 -4.08 13.85 -7.98
CA THR A 72 -3.70 13.56 -6.60
C THR A 72 -4.50 12.36 -6.09
N LEU A 73 -3.80 11.33 -5.62
CA LEU A 73 -4.35 10.25 -4.81
C LEU A 73 -4.25 10.63 -3.32
N THR A 74 -5.39 10.77 -2.65
CA THR A 74 -5.48 10.97 -1.20
C THR A 74 -6.05 9.71 -0.56
N ILE A 75 -5.40 9.20 0.49
CA ILE A 75 -5.88 8.04 1.23
C ILE A 75 -6.10 8.47 2.68
N GLN A 76 -7.37 8.56 3.10
CA GLN A 76 -7.72 8.93 4.46
C GLN A 76 -8.09 7.70 5.28
N CYS A 77 -7.35 7.43 6.35
CA CYS A 77 -7.66 6.31 7.26
C CYS A 77 -8.34 6.82 8.53
N LEU A 78 -9.25 6.00 9.09
CA LEU A 78 -9.96 6.30 10.34
C LEU A 78 -9.12 6.03 11.60
N ALA A 79 -7.99 5.35 11.45
CA ALA A 79 -7.04 5.04 12.51
C ALA A 79 -5.62 4.99 11.92
N PRO A 80 -4.56 5.16 12.74
CA PRO A 80 -3.18 5.05 12.28
C PRO A 80 -2.95 3.73 11.52
N SER A 81 -2.60 3.85 10.23
CA SER A 81 -2.53 2.71 9.31
C SER A 81 -1.35 2.87 8.37
N LYS A 82 -0.72 1.76 7.98
CA LYS A 82 0.19 1.73 6.84
C LYS A 82 -0.66 1.62 5.57
N VAL A 83 -0.36 2.43 4.57
CA VAL A 83 -1.08 2.46 3.30
C VAL A 83 -0.15 2.11 2.15
N GLY A 84 -0.71 1.46 1.14
CA GLY A 84 -0.03 1.12 -0.10
C GLY A 84 -1.06 1.08 -1.22
N TRP A 85 -0.59 1.22 -2.45
CA TRP A 85 -1.44 1.21 -3.64
C TRP A 85 -0.70 0.51 -4.78
N THR A 86 -1.48 0.01 -5.73
CA THR A 86 -1.03 -0.62 -6.97
C THR A 86 -1.95 -0.15 -8.09
N VAL A 87 -1.46 -0.23 -9.33
CA VAL A 87 -2.25 0.05 -10.53
C VAL A 87 -2.41 -1.23 -11.33
N THR A 88 -3.63 -1.43 -11.82
CA THR A 88 -3.96 -2.49 -12.77
C THR A 88 -4.44 -1.85 -14.06
N ASP A 89 -3.92 -2.32 -15.19
CA ASP A 89 -4.40 -1.92 -16.51
C ASP A 89 -5.61 -2.78 -16.90
N ASN A 90 -6.70 -2.13 -17.31
CA ASN A 90 -7.90 -2.80 -17.82
C ASN A 90 -7.85 -3.04 -19.33
N HIS A 91 -6.87 -2.48 -20.05
CA HIS A 91 -6.65 -2.69 -21.48
C HIS A 91 -5.22 -3.18 -21.81
N PRO A 92 -4.68 -4.16 -21.07
CA PRO A 92 -3.29 -4.59 -21.24
C PRO A 92 -3.03 -5.22 -22.62
N ASP A 93 -4.06 -5.71 -23.30
CA ASP A 93 -4.01 -6.29 -24.64
C ASP A 93 -3.87 -5.25 -25.76
N SER A 94 -3.88 -3.95 -25.41
CA SER A 94 -3.80 -2.82 -26.33
C SER A 94 -2.53 -1.99 -26.18
N VAL A 95 -1.61 -2.38 -25.29
CA VAL A 95 -0.35 -1.68 -25.09
C VAL A 95 0.45 -1.66 -26.40
N THR A 96 0.85 -0.47 -26.81
CA THR A 96 1.80 -0.24 -27.90
C THR A 96 3.11 0.27 -27.31
N SER A 97 4.23 -0.38 -27.62
CA SER A 97 5.55 0.06 -27.16
C SER A 97 5.92 1.38 -27.84
N LEU A 98 5.88 2.47 -27.09
CA LEU A 98 6.18 3.83 -27.56
C LEU A 98 7.35 4.43 -26.79
N THR A 99 7.89 5.54 -27.27
CA THR A 99 8.63 6.49 -26.42
C THR A 99 7.64 7.55 -25.97
N ILE A 100 7.30 7.55 -24.68
CA ILE A 100 6.53 8.63 -24.06
C ILE A 100 7.56 9.63 -23.54
N VAL A 101 7.65 10.78 -24.19
CA VAL A 101 8.64 11.81 -23.88
C VAL A 101 8.21 12.54 -22.61
N ASP A 102 9.16 12.92 -21.74
CA ASP A 102 8.87 13.74 -20.55
C ASP A 102 7.78 13.13 -19.65
N ALA A 103 7.90 11.82 -19.37
CA ALA A 103 6.84 11.03 -18.74
C ALA A 103 6.83 11.06 -17.20
N THR A 104 7.75 11.80 -16.58
CA THR A 104 7.98 11.81 -15.12
C THR A 104 8.29 13.22 -14.62
N PHE A 105 8.19 13.43 -13.31
CA PHE A 105 8.51 14.71 -12.65
C PHE A 105 10.01 15.07 -12.73
N LYS A 106 10.88 14.08 -13.01
CA LYS A 106 12.31 14.24 -13.33
C LYS A 106 12.59 14.41 -14.82
N HIS A 107 11.58 14.62 -15.65
CA HIS A 107 11.71 14.78 -17.09
C HIS A 107 12.35 13.59 -17.82
N GLN A 108 12.13 12.37 -17.31
CA GLN A 108 12.60 11.13 -17.92
C GLN A 108 11.60 10.62 -18.97
N ASP A 109 12.12 10.18 -20.11
CA ASP A 109 11.34 9.44 -21.11
C ASP A 109 10.99 8.04 -20.61
N ASN A 110 9.76 7.60 -20.88
CA ASN A 110 9.38 6.20 -20.74
C ASN A 110 9.57 5.45 -22.06
N ARG A 111 10.56 4.56 -22.09
CA ARG A 111 10.86 3.67 -23.22
C ARG A 111 10.69 2.19 -22.88
N ILE A 112 10.11 1.90 -21.72
CA ILE A 112 10.08 0.56 -21.13
C ILE A 112 8.62 0.09 -21.13
N PRO A 113 8.27 -0.95 -21.91
CA PRO A 113 6.89 -1.42 -22.02
C PRO A 113 6.21 -1.76 -20.68
N ASN A 114 6.97 -2.22 -19.68
CA ASN A 114 6.43 -2.55 -18.35
C ASN A 114 5.89 -1.34 -17.55
N TYR A 115 6.19 -0.11 -17.99
CA TYR A 115 5.65 1.12 -17.42
C TYR A 115 4.60 1.78 -18.33
N GLN A 116 4.09 1.05 -19.32
CA GLN A 116 3.12 1.55 -20.29
C GLN A 116 1.80 0.79 -20.15
N LEU A 117 0.71 1.54 -20.14
CA LEU A 117 -0.66 1.06 -20.00
C LEU A 117 -1.43 1.35 -21.29
N GLY A 118 -2.34 0.47 -21.67
CA GLY A 118 -3.07 0.55 -22.94
C GLY A 118 -4.20 1.58 -22.92
N LEU A 119 -4.39 2.27 -24.05
CA LEU A 119 -5.53 3.18 -24.28
C LEU A 119 -6.76 2.48 -24.89
N GLY A 120 -6.68 1.17 -25.11
CA GLY A 120 -7.71 0.39 -25.78
C GLY A 120 -7.50 0.28 -27.30
N LYS A 121 -8.51 -0.27 -27.96
CA LYS A 121 -8.51 -0.57 -29.40
C LYS A 121 -9.61 0.20 -30.11
N THR A 122 -9.37 0.55 -31.36
CA THR A 122 -10.43 0.98 -32.27
C THR A 122 -11.40 -0.17 -32.54
N ALA A 123 -12.58 0.12 -33.11
CA ALA A 123 -13.53 -0.91 -33.53
C ALA A 123 -12.95 -1.91 -34.54
N GLY A 124 -11.92 -1.52 -35.30
CA GLY A 124 -11.18 -2.38 -36.22
C GLY A 124 -10.06 -3.20 -35.56
N GLY A 125 -9.93 -3.15 -34.23
CA GLY A 125 -8.91 -3.90 -33.47
C GLY A 125 -7.51 -3.27 -33.47
N ILE A 126 -7.37 -2.03 -33.93
CA ILE A 126 -6.08 -1.32 -33.96
C ILE A 126 -5.83 -0.70 -32.59
N ASN A 127 -4.66 -0.94 -31.99
CA ASN A 127 -4.27 -0.33 -30.72
C ASN A 127 -4.21 1.20 -30.86
N ILE A 128 -4.87 1.92 -29.96
CA ILE A 128 -4.94 3.38 -29.99
C ILE A 128 -3.60 3.99 -29.54
N GLY A 129 -2.94 3.35 -28.58
CA GLY A 129 -1.66 3.80 -28.04
C GLY A 129 -1.48 3.40 -26.58
N SER A 130 -0.54 4.05 -25.91
CA SER A 130 -0.22 3.81 -24.51
C SER A 130 -0.05 5.11 -23.74
N PHE A 131 -0.27 5.03 -22.43
CA PHE A 131 0.07 6.09 -21.48
C PHE A 131 0.98 5.54 -20.38
N GLY A 132 1.67 6.43 -19.67
CA GLY A 132 2.47 6.10 -18.49
C GLY A 132 1.87 6.76 -17.25
N LEU A 133 2.15 6.19 -16.09
CA LEU A 133 1.89 6.81 -14.79
C LEU A 133 3.21 7.02 -14.07
N SER A 134 3.34 8.19 -13.47
CA SER A 134 4.49 8.54 -12.64
C SER A 134 4.04 9.16 -11.33
N THR A 135 4.87 9.01 -10.29
CA THR A 135 4.63 9.62 -8.99
C THR A 135 5.62 10.74 -8.73
N ASP A 136 5.14 11.88 -8.24
CA ASP A 136 5.98 12.95 -7.72
C ASP A 136 6.61 12.55 -6.39
N LEU A 137 7.77 11.90 -6.45
CA LEU A 137 8.49 11.44 -5.26
C LEU A 137 9.00 12.57 -4.37
N ASN A 138 9.03 13.81 -4.87
CA ASN A 138 9.45 14.96 -4.08
C ASN A 138 8.26 15.57 -3.32
N ASN A 139 7.03 15.50 -3.82
CA ASN A 139 5.88 16.12 -3.17
C ASN A 139 4.92 15.14 -2.47
N THR A 140 5.33 13.89 -2.25
CA THR A 140 4.51 12.95 -1.46
C THR A 140 4.47 13.32 0.01
N THR A 141 3.26 13.29 0.59
CA THR A 141 3.04 13.58 2.01
C THR A 141 2.32 12.43 2.72
N ALA A 142 2.60 12.26 4.00
CA ALA A 142 1.83 11.43 4.93
C ALA A 142 1.53 12.27 6.17
N ASP A 143 0.26 12.29 6.61
CA ASP A 143 -0.21 13.10 7.73
C ASP A 143 0.23 14.58 7.64
N GLY A 144 0.19 15.14 6.42
CA GLY A 144 0.58 16.52 6.13
C GLY A 144 2.09 16.80 6.12
N THR A 145 2.93 15.78 6.32
CA THR A 145 4.40 15.91 6.33
C THR A 145 4.99 15.28 5.07
N GLN A 146 5.91 15.98 4.41
CA GLN A 146 6.66 15.43 3.28
C GLN A 146 7.40 14.15 3.70
N THR A 147 7.21 13.07 2.95
CA THR A 147 7.80 11.77 3.25
C THR A 147 8.30 11.10 1.98
N LYS A 148 9.11 10.06 2.14
CA LYS A 148 9.59 9.24 1.02
C LYS A 148 8.66 8.06 0.82
N MET A 149 8.24 7.82 -0.41
CA MET A 149 7.55 6.57 -0.74
C MET A 149 8.49 5.38 -0.64
N VAL A 150 7.92 4.24 -0.26
CA VAL A 150 8.55 2.93 -0.38
C VAL A 150 7.82 2.10 -1.43
N ALA A 151 8.55 1.28 -2.17
CA ALA A 151 7.99 0.38 -3.15
C ALA A 151 8.48 -1.05 -2.92
N SER A 152 7.67 -2.01 -3.32
CA SER A 152 8.03 -3.42 -3.44
C SER A 152 7.76 -3.88 -4.87
N SER A 153 8.39 -4.98 -5.27
CA SER A 153 8.17 -5.60 -6.58
C SER A 153 7.45 -6.92 -6.41
N SER A 154 6.63 -7.30 -7.39
CA SER A 154 5.95 -8.61 -7.39
C SER A 154 6.92 -9.80 -7.35
N ASN A 155 8.16 -9.61 -7.83
CA ASN A 155 9.20 -10.64 -7.79
C ASN A 155 9.83 -10.81 -6.39
N ILE A 156 9.76 -9.80 -5.52
CA ILE A 156 10.33 -9.82 -4.16
C ILE A 156 9.36 -9.10 -3.19
N PRO A 157 8.16 -9.66 -2.95
CA PRO A 157 7.04 -8.95 -2.33
C PRO A 157 7.26 -8.56 -0.86
N ASP A 158 8.19 -9.24 -0.17
CA ASP A 158 8.49 -8.98 1.25
C ASP A 158 9.56 -7.90 1.45
N THR A 159 10.17 -7.40 0.37
CA THR A 159 11.21 -6.36 0.45
C THR A 159 10.64 -5.01 0.06
N TRP A 160 10.81 -4.04 0.94
CA TRP A 160 10.41 -2.65 0.74
C TRP A 160 11.65 -1.75 0.78
N ALA A 161 11.81 -0.90 -0.22
CA ALA A 161 12.90 0.07 -0.30
C ALA A 161 12.34 1.44 -0.65
N ILE A 162 13.09 2.49 -0.29
CA ILE A 162 12.78 3.87 -0.71
C ILE A 162 12.70 3.88 -2.25
N SER A 163 11.59 4.39 -2.79
CA SER A 163 11.45 4.48 -4.24
C SER A 163 12.42 5.52 -4.80
N GLY A 164 13.29 5.10 -5.71
CA GLY A 164 14.13 5.98 -6.51
C GLY A 164 13.55 6.25 -7.91
N ASN A 165 12.57 5.45 -8.31
CA ASN A 165 11.96 5.47 -9.63
C ASN A 165 10.57 6.10 -9.58
N GLU A 166 10.32 7.08 -10.44
CA GLU A 166 9.02 7.75 -10.52
C GLU A 166 8.01 6.94 -11.33
N PHE A 167 8.45 6.04 -12.21
CA PHE A 167 7.56 5.20 -12.99
C PHE A 167 6.79 4.22 -12.08
N VAL A 168 5.50 4.11 -12.34
CA VAL A 168 4.62 3.13 -11.70
C VAL A 168 4.57 1.88 -12.58
N ALA A 169 5.08 0.76 -12.07
CA ALA A 169 4.95 -0.54 -12.73
C ALA A 169 3.55 -1.13 -12.51
N LEU A 170 3.08 -1.88 -13.49
CA LEU A 170 1.96 -2.79 -13.30
C LEU A 170 2.39 -3.99 -12.44
N THR A 171 1.45 -4.47 -11.61
CA THR A 171 1.58 -5.74 -10.89
C THR A 171 0.91 -6.87 -11.63
#